data_AF-A0A381U007-F1
#
_entry.id   AF-A0A381U007-F1
#
_cell.length_a   1.000
_cell.length_b   1.000
_cell.length_c   1.000
_cell.angle_alpha   90.00
_cell.angle_beta   90.00
_cell.angle_gamma   90.00
#
_symmetry.space_group_name_H-M   'P 1'
#
loop_
_entity.id
_entity.type
_entity.pdbx_description
1 polymer ?
#
loop_
_entity_poly.entity_id
_entity_poly.type
_entity_poly.pdbx_seq_one_letter_code
_entity_poly.pdbx_strand_id
1 'polypeptide(L)'
;MIRYLMVLAWLLSDGWAQSLVFKDVADNQLLNFVHDHGGTGEKYYVETMGSGVCLFDYDNDGDLDAYFLQGASLPGWDKEIILENKLYRNDGEKWMDVTEKAGVGDKNYGIGCACADYDNDGDTDLYVTNFGPDIFYNNDGDGTFTDVTLDVGIDNPHWASSAAFFDSDNDGWLDLYVTNYVEFSIENNPWCGEPIQGERAYCDPDFFEGVEDKFYHNDGKGKFSDWSGRSGINKARGKGLGVVPGDVDNDGDMDIYVANDKVMN
;
A
#
# COMPACT_ATOMS: atom_id res chain seq x y z
N MET A 1 72.69 -37.19 -9.27
CA MET A 1 72.29 -35.79 -9.54
C MET A 1 70.78 -35.79 -9.68
N ILE A 2 70.04 -35.34 -8.67
CA ILE A 2 68.67 -34.80 -8.71
C ILE A 2 68.47 -34.24 -7.29
N ARG A 3 68.37 -32.91 -7.19
CA ARG A 3 68.04 -32.17 -5.97
C ARG A 3 66.51 -32.13 -5.86
N TYR A 4 65.96 -32.42 -4.69
CA TYR A 4 64.59 -32.06 -4.37
C TYR A 4 64.51 -30.54 -4.22
N LEU A 5 63.62 -29.91 -4.99
CA LEU A 5 63.19 -28.53 -4.77
C LEU A 5 61.73 -28.58 -4.31
N MET A 6 61.50 -28.38 -3.01
CA MET A 6 60.17 -28.04 -2.50
C MET A 6 59.89 -26.59 -2.87
N VAL A 7 58.83 -26.34 -3.64
CA VAL A 7 58.23 -25.01 -3.78
C VAL A 7 56.89 -25.08 -3.05
N LEU A 8 56.85 -24.50 -1.84
CA LEU A 8 55.60 -24.12 -1.22
C LEU A 8 55.09 -22.88 -1.97
N ALA A 9 54.09 -23.06 -2.83
CA ALA A 9 53.28 -21.95 -3.31
C ALA A 9 52.17 -21.68 -2.28
N TRP A 10 52.32 -20.61 -1.51
CA TRP A 10 51.23 -20.04 -0.73
C TRP A 10 50.24 -19.42 -1.72
N LEU A 11 49.08 -20.04 -1.90
CA LEU A 11 47.90 -19.37 -2.46
C LEU A 11 47.30 -18.52 -1.32
N LEU A 12 47.64 -17.24 -1.28
CA LEU A 12 46.88 -16.26 -0.53
C LEU A 12 45.60 -15.98 -1.33
N SER A 13 44.47 -16.44 -0.81
CA SER A 13 43.14 -16.05 -1.28
C SER A 13 42.84 -14.64 -0.76
N ASP A 14 43.17 -13.62 -1.55
CA ASP A 14 42.68 -12.26 -1.30
C ASP A 14 41.21 -12.18 -1.77
N GLY A 15 40.30 -12.57 -0.87
CA GLY A 15 38.88 -12.24 -1.00
C GLY A 15 38.67 -10.79 -0.60
N TRP A 16 38.71 -9.87 -1.57
CA TRP A 16 38.33 -8.48 -1.35
C TRP A 16 36.82 -8.41 -1.21
N ALA A 17 36.32 -8.11 -0.01
CA ALA A 17 34.95 -7.67 0.18
C ALA A 17 34.78 -6.32 -0.55
N GLN A 18 34.09 -6.31 -1.69
CA GLN A 18 33.69 -5.06 -2.33
C GLN A 18 32.67 -4.35 -1.43
N SER A 19 32.96 -3.10 -1.09
CA SER A 19 32.01 -2.22 -0.42
C SER A 19 30.82 -1.97 -1.33
N LEU A 20 29.61 -2.34 -0.89
CA LEU A 20 28.38 -1.96 -1.57
C LEU A 20 28.16 -0.45 -1.39
N VAL A 21 27.94 0.26 -2.50
CA VAL A 21 27.61 1.69 -2.50
C VAL A 21 26.22 1.85 -3.09
N PHE A 22 25.30 2.42 -2.31
CA PHE A 22 24.00 2.83 -2.82
C PHE A 22 24.11 4.22 -3.45
N LYS A 23 23.54 4.37 -4.64
CA LYS A 23 23.48 5.65 -5.36
C LYS A 23 22.03 5.94 -5.68
N ASP A 24 21.56 7.10 -5.27
CA ASP A 24 20.28 7.62 -5.72
C ASP A 24 20.38 8.01 -7.21
N VAL A 25 19.46 7.47 -8.00
CA VAL A 25 19.36 7.71 -9.44
C VAL A 25 17.97 8.18 -9.85
N ALA A 26 17.03 8.38 -8.92
CA ALA A 26 15.63 8.65 -9.21
C ALA A 26 15.45 9.86 -10.15
N ASP A 27 16.04 11.01 -9.78
CA ASP A 27 16.02 12.23 -10.59
C ASP A 27 16.59 12.03 -12.01
N ASN A 28 17.69 11.26 -12.11
CA ASN A 28 18.35 10.99 -13.39
C ASN A 28 17.52 10.08 -14.30
N GLN A 29 16.66 9.25 -13.69
CA GLN A 29 15.75 8.35 -14.37
C GLN A 29 14.33 8.92 -14.51
N LEU A 30 14.11 10.19 -14.11
CA LEU A 30 12.83 10.89 -14.20
C LEU A 30 11.74 10.39 -13.23
N LEU A 31 12.11 9.65 -12.19
CA LEU A 31 11.21 9.26 -11.11
C LEU A 31 11.17 10.39 -10.06
N ASN A 32 10.34 11.40 -10.30
CA ASN A 32 10.35 12.66 -9.54
C ASN A 32 9.12 12.84 -8.63
N PHE A 33 8.54 11.74 -8.13
CA PHE A 33 7.38 11.82 -7.24
C PHE A 33 7.76 12.43 -5.88
N VAL A 34 6.94 13.37 -5.40
CA VAL A 34 7.10 13.97 -4.08
C VAL A 34 5.76 13.88 -3.34
N HIS A 35 5.75 13.16 -2.23
CA HIS A 35 4.60 13.08 -1.35
C HIS A 35 4.43 14.38 -0.54
N ASP A 36 3.19 14.87 -0.45
CA ASP A 36 2.76 15.93 0.44
C ASP A 36 1.46 15.50 1.11
N HIS A 37 1.51 15.43 2.45
CA HIS A 37 0.41 14.95 3.29
C HIS A 37 -0.76 15.96 3.37
N GLY A 38 -0.72 17.06 2.61
CA GLY A 38 -1.83 18.01 2.46
C GLY A 38 -2.08 18.90 3.68
N GLY A 39 -1.20 18.86 4.67
CA GLY A 39 -1.38 19.51 5.97
C GLY A 39 -1.19 21.02 5.95
N THR A 40 -1.87 21.68 6.89
CA THR A 40 -2.02 23.15 6.94
C THR A 40 -1.56 23.75 8.28
N GLY A 41 -0.93 22.94 9.13
CA GLY A 41 -0.54 23.31 10.49
C GLY A 41 -1.57 22.94 11.56
N GLU A 42 -2.77 22.53 11.15
CA GLU A 42 -3.84 22.06 12.03
C GLU A 42 -3.60 20.65 12.59
N LYS A 43 -2.50 19.98 12.21
CA LYS A 43 -2.10 18.67 12.75
C LYS A 43 -3.25 17.66 12.73
N TYR A 44 -3.94 17.56 11.58
CA TYR A 44 -4.95 16.53 11.40
C TYR A 44 -4.29 15.16 11.55
N TYR A 45 -4.98 14.24 12.23
CA TYR A 45 -4.35 12.96 12.59
C TYR A 45 -3.93 12.13 11.36
N VAL A 46 -4.67 12.23 10.26
CA VAL A 46 -4.31 11.62 8.96
C VAL A 46 -2.93 12.04 8.44
N GLU A 47 -2.43 13.24 8.76
CA GLU A 47 -1.08 13.68 8.36
C GLU A 47 0.04 12.84 8.99
N THR A 48 -0.25 12.04 10.03
CA THR A 48 0.73 11.14 10.64
C THR A 48 0.94 9.85 9.85
N MET A 49 0.01 9.53 8.95
CA MET A 49 0.10 8.38 8.08
C MET A 49 0.88 8.77 6.83
N GLY A 50 1.89 7.95 6.52
CA GLY A 50 2.56 8.03 5.23
C GLY A 50 1.70 7.45 4.12
N SER A 51 2.26 7.42 2.92
CA SER A 51 1.64 6.79 1.76
C SER A 51 2.41 5.55 1.30
N GLY A 52 1.67 4.61 0.71
CA GLY A 52 2.20 3.38 0.14
C GLY A 52 2.68 3.52 -1.31
N VAL A 53 3.31 2.46 -1.79
CA VAL A 53 3.69 2.26 -3.19
C VAL A 53 3.37 0.83 -3.59
N CYS A 54 2.82 0.65 -4.79
CA CYS A 54 2.67 -0.66 -5.42
C CYS A 54 3.63 -0.79 -6.58
N LEU A 55 4.31 -1.94 -6.65
CA LEU A 55 5.14 -2.32 -7.77
C LEU A 55 4.47 -3.50 -8.48
N PHE A 56 4.12 -3.32 -9.74
CA PHE A 56 3.44 -4.32 -10.56
C PHE A 56 3.70 -4.02 -12.05
N ASP A 57 3.59 -5.04 -12.89
CA ASP A 57 3.70 -4.90 -14.35
C ASP A 57 2.30 -4.54 -14.88
N TYR A 58 2.03 -3.25 -15.11
CA TYR A 58 0.65 -2.81 -15.40
C TYR A 58 0.29 -2.96 -16.88
N ASP A 59 1.27 -2.98 -17.79
CA ASP A 59 1.07 -3.15 -19.23
C ASP A 59 1.62 -4.46 -19.82
N ASN A 60 1.97 -5.41 -18.94
CA ASN A 60 2.36 -6.78 -19.27
C ASN A 60 3.61 -6.84 -20.17
N ASP A 61 4.54 -5.91 -19.99
CA ASP A 61 5.76 -5.80 -20.78
C ASP A 61 6.98 -6.52 -20.18
N GLY A 62 6.83 -7.03 -18.96
CA GLY A 62 7.80 -7.82 -18.22
C GLY A 62 8.72 -7.02 -17.29
N ASP A 63 8.52 -5.71 -17.14
CA ASP A 63 9.15 -4.91 -16.10
C ASP A 63 8.16 -4.44 -15.01
N LEU A 64 8.67 -3.98 -13.88
CA LEU A 64 7.82 -3.48 -12.79
C LEU A 64 7.69 -1.97 -12.89
N ASP A 65 6.44 -1.52 -12.88
CA ASP A 65 6.02 -0.14 -12.79
C ASP A 65 5.78 0.27 -11.34
N ALA A 66 5.55 1.56 -11.11
CA ALA A 66 5.36 2.09 -9.76
C ALA A 66 4.13 2.99 -9.64
N TYR A 67 3.20 2.59 -8.78
CA TYR A 67 2.06 3.41 -8.39
C TYR A 67 2.26 4.01 -7.00
N PHE A 68 2.43 5.32 -6.94
CA PHE A 68 2.63 6.07 -5.71
C PHE A 68 1.33 6.69 -5.23
N LEU A 69 1.09 6.54 -3.93
CA LEU A 69 -0.04 7.17 -3.26
C LEU A 69 0.33 8.55 -2.74
N GLN A 70 -0.65 9.46 -2.76
CA GLN A 70 -0.51 10.85 -2.38
C GLN A 70 -1.48 11.21 -1.25
N GLY A 71 -1.14 12.21 -0.45
CA GLY A 71 -2.11 12.83 0.46
C GLY A 71 -3.19 13.59 -0.32
N ALA A 72 -4.11 14.23 0.40
CA ALA A 72 -5.12 15.10 -0.21
C ALA A 72 -5.18 16.44 0.51
N SER A 73 -5.70 17.46 -0.17
CA SER A 73 -5.84 18.81 0.38
C SER A 73 -6.70 18.80 1.65
N LEU A 74 -6.11 19.15 2.79
CA LEU A 74 -6.83 19.28 4.07
C LEU A 74 -7.35 20.71 4.27
N PRO A 75 -8.30 20.96 5.18
CA PRO A 75 -8.86 22.30 5.36
C PRO A 75 -7.79 23.35 5.66
N GLY A 76 -7.83 24.45 4.91
CA GLY A 76 -6.82 25.51 4.93
C GLY A 76 -5.76 25.39 3.84
N TRP A 77 -5.82 24.36 2.99
CA TRP A 77 -4.88 24.18 1.90
C TRP A 77 -5.02 25.29 0.85
N ASP A 78 -3.92 25.99 0.58
CA ASP A 78 -3.86 27.15 -0.31
C ASP A 78 -2.76 27.03 -1.38
N LYS A 79 -2.07 25.89 -1.46
CA LYS A 79 -1.04 25.66 -2.46
C LYS A 79 -1.67 25.37 -3.83
N GLU A 80 -1.09 25.94 -4.88
CA GLU A 80 -1.48 25.70 -6.28
C GLU A 80 -0.87 24.40 -6.85
N ILE A 81 -0.87 23.32 -6.07
CA ILE A 81 -0.46 21.99 -6.54
C ILE A 81 -1.65 21.04 -6.44
N ILE A 82 -1.79 20.15 -7.43
CA ILE A 82 -2.77 19.08 -7.41
C ILE A 82 -2.13 17.90 -6.70
N LEU A 83 -2.73 17.48 -5.59
CA LEU A 83 -2.37 16.26 -4.90
C LEU A 83 -3.19 15.11 -5.54
N GLU A 84 -2.48 14.23 -6.21
CA GLU A 84 -3.03 13.03 -6.85
C GLU A 84 -2.01 11.90 -6.82
N ASN A 85 -2.50 10.66 -6.80
CA ASN A 85 -1.69 9.46 -6.96
C ASN A 85 -1.02 9.45 -8.34
N LYS A 86 0.11 8.75 -8.47
CA LYS A 86 0.91 8.73 -9.71
C LYS A 86 1.29 7.33 -10.13
N LEU A 87 1.01 6.98 -11.38
CA LEU A 87 1.54 5.79 -12.05
C LEU A 87 2.73 6.18 -12.93
N TYR A 88 3.88 5.58 -12.64
CA TYR A 88 5.07 5.68 -13.47
C TYR A 88 5.33 4.35 -14.16
N ARG A 89 5.30 4.37 -15.49
CA ARG A 89 5.76 3.25 -16.30
C ARG A 89 7.28 3.19 -16.30
N ASN A 90 7.85 2.02 -16.11
CA ASN A 90 9.25 1.74 -16.31
C ASN A 90 9.46 1.20 -17.74
N ASP A 91 10.53 1.62 -18.39
CA ASP A 91 10.95 1.01 -19.68
C ASP A 91 12.46 0.70 -19.60
N GLY A 92 12.94 0.38 -18.38
CA GLY A 92 14.33 0.15 -18.01
C GLY A 92 15.11 1.38 -17.53
N GLU A 93 15.57 2.25 -18.43
CA GLU A 93 16.49 3.34 -18.06
C GLU A 93 15.78 4.57 -17.46
N LYS A 94 14.49 4.75 -17.76
CA LYS A 94 13.70 5.92 -17.40
C LYS A 94 12.27 5.55 -17.04
N TRP A 95 11.69 6.39 -16.19
CA TRP A 95 10.30 6.33 -15.78
C TRP A 95 9.47 7.36 -16.54
N MET A 96 8.24 7.01 -16.89
CA MET A 96 7.29 7.89 -17.56
C MET A 96 6.01 8.01 -16.73
N ASP A 97 5.64 9.23 -16.34
CA ASP A 97 4.33 9.46 -15.72
C ASP A 97 3.23 9.18 -16.77
N VAL A 98 2.46 8.13 -16.54
CA VAL A 98 1.35 7.69 -17.39
C VAL A 98 0.00 7.86 -16.70
N THR A 99 -0.05 8.52 -15.53
CA THR A 99 -1.22 8.64 -14.65
C THR A 99 -2.48 9.08 -15.38
N GLU A 100 -2.41 10.18 -16.15
CA GLU A 100 -3.56 10.72 -16.88
C GLU A 100 -4.03 9.77 -17.99
N LYS A 101 -3.08 9.13 -18.69
CA LYS A 101 -3.39 8.19 -19.76
C LYS A 101 -4.05 6.93 -19.20
N ALA A 102 -3.54 6.42 -18.08
CA ALA A 102 -4.02 5.20 -17.43
C ALA A 102 -5.33 5.40 -16.65
N GLY A 103 -5.67 6.64 -16.27
CA GLY A 103 -6.94 6.94 -15.57
C GLY A 103 -6.90 6.74 -14.06
N VAL A 104 -5.71 6.61 -13.45
CA VAL A 104 -5.52 6.21 -12.04
C VAL A 104 -5.09 7.37 -11.12
N GLY A 105 -5.32 8.61 -11.54
CA GLY A 105 -4.97 9.83 -10.77
C GLY A 105 -5.97 10.16 -9.67
N ASP A 106 -6.18 9.23 -8.73
CA ASP A 106 -7.04 9.46 -7.55
C ASP A 106 -6.54 10.66 -6.73
N LYS A 107 -7.48 11.46 -6.22
CA LYS A 107 -7.26 12.69 -5.42
C LYS A 107 -7.77 12.56 -4.00
N ASN A 108 -8.29 11.39 -3.62
CA ASN A 108 -8.52 11.06 -2.22
C ASN A 108 -7.18 10.89 -1.50
N TYR A 109 -7.25 10.77 -0.18
CA TYR A 109 -6.05 10.68 0.66
C TYR A 109 -5.57 9.23 0.72
N GLY A 110 -4.64 8.86 -0.16
CA GLY A 110 -4.12 7.50 -0.31
C GLY A 110 -3.21 7.08 0.84
N ILE A 111 -3.44 5.88 1.36
CA ILE A 111 -2.70 5.32 2.50
C ILE A 111 -1.87 4.11 2.07
N GLY A 112 -2.52 3.08 1.53
CA GLY A 112 -1.89 1.84 1.08
C GLY A 112 -2.53 1.32 -0.22
N CYS A 113 -1.89 0.38 -0.89
CA CYS A 113 -2.43 -0.26 -2.08
C CYS A 113 -2.05 -1.74 -2.10
N ALA A 114 -2.81 -2.52 -2.87
CA ALA A 114 -2.53 -3.92 -3.17
C ALA A 114 -2.82 -4.18 -4.64
N CYS A 115 -2.06 -5.11 -5.23
CA CYS A 115 -2.20 -5.50 -6.64
C CYS A 115 -2.43 -7.00 -6.75
N ALA A 116 -3.34 -7.40 -7.63
CA ALA A 116 -3.65 -8.78 -7.95
C ALA A 116 -4.46 -8.85 -9.24
N ASP A 117 -4.38 -9.95 -9.95
CA ASP A 117 -5.33 -10.31 -11.02
C ASP A 117 -6.56 -10.96 -10.35
N TYR A 118 -7.60 -10.16 -10.08
CA TYR A 118 -8.75 -10.65 -9.29
C TYR A 118 -9.77 -11.43 -10.11
N ASP A 119 -9.79 -11.22 -11.43
CA ASP A 119 -10.72 -11.85 -12.36
C ASP A 119 -10.07 -12.89 -13.30
N ASN A 120 -8.79 -13.21 -13.04
CA ASN A 120 -7.99 -14.21 -13.74
C ASN A 120 -7.91 -13.96 -15.26
N ASP A 121 -7.92 -12.69 -15.69
CA ASP A 121 -7.82 -12.31 -17.10
C ASP A 121 -6.36 -12.16 -17.60
N GLY A 122 -5.42 -12.12 -16.66
CA GLY A 122 -3.98 -12.01 -16.90
C GLY A 122 -3.44 -10.59 -16.81
N ASP A 123 -4.26 -9.58 -16.53
CA ASP A 123 -3.87 -8.20 -16.30
C ASP A 123 -3.92 -7.90 -14.79
N THR A 124 -2.90 -7.21 -14.25
CA THR A 124 -2.85 -6.94 -12.80
C THR A 124 -3.71 -5.74 -12.45
N ASP A 125 -4.68 -5.93 -11.56
CA ASP A 125 -5.57 -4.91 -11.02
C ASP A 125 -4.99 -4.21 -9.79
N LEU A 126 -5.61 -3.09 -9.39
CA LEU A 126 -5.09 -2.21 -8.35
C LEU A 126 -6.20 -1.81 -7.37
N TYR A 127 -6.00 -2.16 -6.10
CA TYR A 127 -6.82 -1.71 -4.99
C TYR A 127 -6.10 -0.63 -4.18
N VAL A 128 -6.78 0.48 -3.90
CA VAL A 128 -6.27 1.64 -3.17
C VAL A 128 -7.08 1.84 -1.90
N THR A 129 -6.39 1.84 -0.77
CA THR A 129 -6.94 2.16 0.55
C THR A 129 -6.80 3.66 0.84
N ASN A 130 -7.87 4.28 1.31
CA ASN A 130 -7.94 5.73 1.50
C ASN A 130 -8.36 6.12 2.93
N PHE A 131 -7.96 7.31 3.37
CA PHE A 131 -8.74 8.07 4.35
C PHE A 131 -9.93 8.71 3.62
N GLY A 132 -10.99 7.92 3.47
CA GLY A 132 -12.11 8.19 2.57
C GLY A 132 -12.54 6.91 1.85
N PRO A 133 -13.27 7.01 0.73
CA PRO A 133 -13.66 5.84 -0.03
C PRO A 133 -12.44 5.17 -0.67
N ASP A 134 -12.31 3.86 -0.47
CA ASP A 134 -11.36 3.03 -1.21
C ASP A 134 -11.68 3.03 -2.70
N ILE A 135 -10.69 2.73 -3.54
CA ILE A 135 -10.88 2.60 -4.99
C ILE A 135 -10.32 1.25 -5.46
N PHE A 136 -11.09 0.53 -6.26
CA PHE A 136 -10.68 -0.67 -6.96
C PHE A 136 -10.68 -0.41 -8.46
N TYR A 137 -9.50 -0.39 -9.05
CA TYR A 137 -9.26 -0.25 -10.47
C TYR A 137 -9.12 -1.62 -11.14
N ASN A 138 -9.99 -1.91 -12.11
CA ASN A 138 -9.83 -2.99 -13.08
C ASN A 138 -8.85 -2.56 -14.17
N ASN A 139 -7.86 -3.37 -14.49
CA ASN A 139 -6.98 -3.14 -15.64
C ASN A 139 -7.69 -3.59 -16.91
N ASP A 140 -7.86 -2.68 -17.89
CA ASP A 140 -8.63 -2.97 -19.10
C ASP A 140 -7.78 -3.68 -20.20
N GLY A 141 -6.52 -4.03 -19.89
CA GLY A 141 -5.59 -4.74 -20.79
C GLY A 141 -5.05 -3.91 -21.95
N ASP A 142 -5.36 -2.61 -21.98
CA ASP A 142 -4.89 -1.66 -22.99
C ASP A 142 -4.03 -0.50 -22.40
N GLY A 143 -3.59 -0.70 -21.16
CA GLY A 143 -2.83 0.26 -20.37
C GLY A 143 -3.69 1.37 -19.76
N THR A 144 -5.00 1.12 -19.64
CA THR A 144 -5.95 1.97 -18.93
C THR A 144 -6.69 1.19 -17.85
N PHE A 145 -7.28 1.90 -16.91
CA PHE A 145 -8.02 1.31 -15.80
C PHE A 145 -9.42 1.90 -15.69
N THR A 146 -10.35 1.07 -15.23
CA THR A 146 -11.71 1.44 -14.89
C THR A 146 -11.93 1.30 -13.39
N ASP A 147 -12.46 2.34 -12.72
CA ASP A 147 -12.93 2.22 -11.34
C ASP A 147 -14.19 1.34 -11.30
N VAL A 148 -14.05 0.16 -10.71
CA VAL A 148 -15.11 -0.84 -10.58
C VAL A 148 -15.57 -1.02 -9.13
N THR A 149 -15.10 -0.21 -8.18
CA THR A 149 -15.26 -0.39 -6.72
C THR A 149 -16.66 -0.84 -6.32
N LEU A 150 -17.67 -0.02 -6.61
CA LEU A 150 -19.06 -0.30 -6.26
C LEU A 150 -19.68 -1.35 -7.17
N ASP A 151 -19.25 -1.42 -8.44
CA ASP A 151 -19.76 -2.37 -9.40
C ASP A 151 -19.44 -3.79 -8.97
N VAL A 152 -18.21 -4.07 -8.52
CA VAL A 152 -17.82 -5.38 -8.00
C VAL A 152 -18.29 -5.64 -6.57
N GLY A 153 -18.88 -4.66 -5.88
CA GLY A 153 -19.49 -4.84 -4.56
C GLY A 153 -18.57 -4.54 -3.37
N ILE A 154 -17.47 -3.83 -3.58
CA ILE A 154 -16.64 -3.30 -2.49
C ILE A 154 -17.28 -2.02 -1.94
N ASP A 155 -17.47 -1.98 -0.61
CA ASP A 155 -17.99 -0.82 0.12
C ASP A 155 -17.38 -0.78 1.52
N ASN A 156 -16.29 -0.03 1.66
CA ASN A 156 -15.62 0.19 2.94
C ASN A 156 -15.78 1.66 3.38
N PRO A 157 -16.55 1.93 4.43
CA PRO A 157 -16.76 3.30 4.91
C PRO A 157 -15.68 3.78 5.90
N HIS A 158 -14.74 2.91 6.25
CA HIS A 158 -13.73 3.18 7.28
C HIS A 158 -12.45 3.76 6.67
N TRP A 159 -11.58 4.30 7.54
CA TRP A 159 -10.23 4.66 7.15
C TRP A 159 -9.39 3.39 6.96
N ALA A 160 -9.27 2.96 5.70
CA ALA A 160 -8.46 1.82 5.32
C ALA A 160 -6.97 2.18 5.30
N SER A 161 -6.14 1.25 5.75
CA SER A 161 -4.69 1.49 5.92
C SER A 161 -3.81 0.51 5.15
N SER A 162 -4.26 -0.73 4.98
CA SER A 162 -3.54 -1.77 4.26
C SER A 162 -4.52 -2.82 3.77
N ALA A 163 -4.19 -3.48 2.66
CA ALA A 163 -5.00 -4.52 2.06
C ALA A 163 -4.11 -5.65 1.54
N ALA A 164 -4.69 -6.84 1.41
CA ALA A 164 -4.02 -7.98 0.81
C ALA A 164 -5.02 -8.86 0.07
N PHE A 165 -4.58 -9.33 -1.10
CA PHE A 165 -5.26 -10.37 -1.86
C PHE A 165 -4.73 -11.75 -1.48
N PHE A 166 -5.64 -12.74 -1.34
CA PHE A 166 -5.31 -14.12 -1.01
C PHE A 166 -6.48 -15.04 -1.34
N ASP A 167 -6.22 -16.32 -1.60
CA ASP A 167 -7.27 -17.32 -1.82
C ASP A 167 -7.67 -17.93 -0.46
N SER A 168 -8.82 -17.51 0.08
CA SER A 168 -9.22 -17.89 1.45
C SER A 168 -9.92 -19.24 1.54
N ASP A 169 -10.51 -19.72 0.45
CA ASP A 169 -11.29 -20.96 0.42
C ASP A 169 -10.79 -21.98 -0.61
N ASN A 170 -9.60 -21.72 -1.17
CA ASN A 170 -8.88 -22.57 -2.13
C ASN A 170 -9.68 -22.83 -3.41
N ASP A 171 -10.45 -21.84 -3.88
CA ASP A 171 -11.26 -21.93 -5.08
C ASP A 171 -10.57 -21.37 -6.35
N GLY A 172 -9.38 -20.78 -6.18
CA GLY A 172 -8.56 -20.18 -7.23
C GLY A 172 -8.91 -18.74 -7.58
N TRP A 173 -9.80 -18.10 -6.82
CA TRP A 173 -10.13 -16.68 -6.95
C TRP A 173 -9.61 -15.93 -5.73
N LEU A 174 -8.90 -14.83 -5.99
CA LEU A 174 -8.33 -14.03 -4.91
C LEU A 174 -9.44 -13.22 -4.24
N ASP A 175 -9.56 -13.42 -2.94
CA ASP A 175 -10.34 -12.62 -2.00
C ASP A 175 -9.56 -11.41 -1.52
N LEU A 176 -10.24 -10.45 -0.89
CA LEU A 176 -9.65 -9.21 -0.44
C LEU A 176 -9.86 -9.01 1.08
N TYR A 177 -8.76 -8.91 1.82
CA TYR A 177 -8.75 -8.44 3.21
C TYR A 177 -8.32 -6.98 3.27
N VAL A 178 -9.03 -6.15 4.02
CA VAL A 178 -8.71 -4.73 4.21
C VAL A 178 -8.67 -4.43 5.70
N THR A 179 -7.52 -3.96 6.17
CA THR A 179 -7.35 -3.44 7.53
C THR A 179 -7.80 -1.99 7.62
N ASN A 180 -8.45 -1.66 8.72
CA ASN A 180 -8.90 -0.31 9.02
C ASN A 180 -8.23 0.21 10.30
N TYR A 181 -7.99 1.53 10.37
CA TYR A 181 -7.20 2.10 11.44
C TYR A 181 -8.04 2.53 12.65
N VAL A 182 -8.60 3.73 12.64
CA VAL A 182 -9.31 4.28 13.80
C VAL A 182 -10.53 5.11 13.40
N GLU A 183 -11.44 5.31 14.35
CA GLU A 183 -12.54 6.26 14.23
C GLU A 183 -11.99 7.70 14.30
N PHE A 184 -11.77 8.29 13.13
CA PHE A 184 -11.28 9.65 12.97
C PHE A 184 -11.96 10.33 11.78
N SER A 185 -12.25 11.63 11.94
CA SER A 185 -12.71 12.52 10.88
C SER A 185 -12.07 13.90 11.05
N ILE A 186 -12.08 14.70 10.00
CA ILE A 186 -11.54 16.06 10.04
C ILE A 186 -12.32 16.93 11.05
N GLU A 187 -13.63 16.72 11.15
CA GLU A 187 -14.53 17.44 12.07
C GLU A 187 -14.30 17.05 13.53
N ASN A 188 -13.85 15.82 13.79
CA ASN A 188 -13.64 15.31 15.14
C ASN A 188 -12.17 15.38 15.60
N ASN A 189 -11.30 16.08 14.86
CA ASN A 189 -9.87 16.18 15.14
C ASN A 189 -9.58 16.77 16.54
N PRO A 190 -9.09 15.96 17.50
CA PRO A 190 -8.84 16.44 18.84
C PRO A 190 -7.68 17.43 18.88
N TRP A 191 -7.72 18.34 19.86
CA TRP A 191 -6.59 19.24 20.12
C TRP A 191 -5.63 18.57 21.11
N CYS A 192 -4.40 18.31 20.66
CA CYS A 192 -3.30 17.82 21.48
C CYS A 192 -2.11 18.77 21.37
N GLY A 193 -1.29 18.83 22.43
CA GLY A 193 -0.13 19.71 22.48
C GLY A 193 0.07 20.38 23.84
N GLU A 194 0.89 21.44 23.86
CA GLU A 194 1.15 22.26 25.04
C GLU A 194 0.26 23.51 25.00
N PRO A 195 -0.80 23.60 25.83
CA PRO A 195 -1.83 24.62 25.68
C PRO A 195 -1.41 26.00 26.17
N ILE A 196 -0.38 26.10 27.02
CA ILE A 196 0.10 27.38 27.57
C ILE A 196 0.89 28.15 26.52
N GLN A 197 1.71 27.45 25.74
CA GLN A 197 2.51 28.01 24.66
C GLN A 197 1.78 27.96 23.31
N GLY A 198 0.65 27.26 23.25
CA GLY A 198 -0.15 27.11 22.03
C GLY A 198 0.50 26.19 20.99
N GLU A 199 1.40 25.31 21.42
CA GLU A 199 2.10 24.37 20.55
C GLU A 199 1.19 23.17 20.29
N ARG A 200 0.70 23.03 19.05
CA ARG A 200 -0.13 21.88 18.65
C ARG A 200 0.75 20.70 18.24
N ALA A 201 0.37 19.51 18.69
CA ALA A 201 0.96 18.23 18.33
C ALA A 201 -0.12 17.27 17.80
N TYR A 202 0.33 16.21 17.13
CA TYR A 202 -0.55 15.08 16.82
C TYR A 202 -0.93 14.35 18.10
N CYS A 203 -2.17 13.87 18.17
CA CYS A 203 -2.63 13.09 19.31
C CYS A 203 -2.00 11.69 19.31
N ASP A 204 -1.82 11.11 20.51
CA ASP A 204 -1.40 9.72 20.63
C ASP A 204 -2.50 8.79 20.09
N PRO A 205 -2.16 7.66 19.42
CA PRO A 205 -3.17 6.70 18.94
C PRO A 205 -4.19 6.28 20.00
N ASP A 206 -3.84 6.26 21.29
CA ASP A 206 -4.75 5.90 22.39
C ASP A 206 -5.96 6.85 22.55
N PHE A 207 -5.96 8.01 21.89
CA PHE A 207 -7.14 8.90 21.84
C PHE A 207 -8.28 8.35 20.97
N PHE A 208 -7.96 7.47 20.02
CA PHE A 208 -8.91 7.01 19.03
C PHE A 208 -9.26 5.54 19.27
N GLU A 209 -10.53 5.23 19.08
CA GLU A 209 -11.03 3.85 19.11
C GLU A 209 -10.73 3.17 17.79
N GLY A 210 -10.34 1.89 17.85
CA GLY A 210 -10.19 1.06 16.67
C GLY A 210 -11.53 0.83 15.95
N VAL A 211 -11.44 0.48 14.67
CA VAL A 211 -12.60 0.11 13.83
C VAL A 211 -12.42 -1.32 13.32
N GLU A 212 -13.51 -1.93 12.90
CA GLU A 212 -13.50 -3.27 12.33
C GLU A 212 -12.79 -3.33 10.98
N ASP A 213 -12.07 -4.42 10.73
CA ASP A 213 -11.54 -4.74 9.39
C ASP A 213 -12.64 -5.26 8.46
N LYS A 214 -12.34 -5.30 7.16
CA LYS A 214 -13.22 -5.86 6.12
C LYS A 214 -12.60 -7.08 5.47
N PHE A 215 -13.45 -8.06 5.16
CA PHE A 215 -13.09 -9.25 4.41
C PHE A 215 -14.14 -9.48 3.33
N TYR A 216 -13.71 -9.44 2.07
CA TYR A 216 -14.54 -9.57 0.89
C TYR A 216 -14.19 -10.86 0.16
N HIS A 217 -15.18 -11.74 0.00
CA HIS A 217 -15.05 -12.98 -0.75
C HIS A 217 -15.42 -12.78 -2.22
N ASN A 218 -14.56 -13.24 -3.13
CA ASN A 218 -14.72 -13.20 -4.57
C ASN A 218 -15.49 -14.44 -5.04
N ASP A 219 -16.60 -14.26 -5.76
CA ASP A 219 -17.44 -15.38 -6.22
C ASP A 219 -16.99 -16.03 -7.53
N GLY A 220 -15.85 -15.58 -8.09
CA GLY A 220 -15.30 -16.00 -9.37
C GLY A 220 -16.13 -15.58 -10.58
N LYS A 221 -17.03 -14.60 -10.41
CA LYS A 221 -17.89 -14.03 -11.46
C LYS A 221 -17.81 -12.51 -11.48
N GLY A 222 -16.70 -11.97 -10.96
CA GLY A 222 -16.45 -10.53 -10.89
C GLY A 222 -17.30 -9.82 -9.83
N LYS A 223 -17.69 -10.52 -8.76
CA LYS A 223 -18.37 -9.92 -7.60
C LYS A 223 -17.73 -10.33 -6.29
N PHE A 224 -17.56 -9.35 -5.43
CA PHE A 224 -17.19 -9.48 -4.04
C PHE A 224 -18.43 -9.42 -3.14
N SER A 225 -18.40 -10.19 -2.07
CA SER A 225 -19.40 -10.18 -1.00
C SER A 225 -18.71 -9.94 0.35
N ASP A 226 -19.22 -9.00 1.15
CA ASP A 226 -18.72 -8.77 2.50
C ASP A 226 -18.96 -10.01 3.38
N TRP A 227 -17.88 -10.73 3.69
CA TRP A 227 -17.84 -11.90 4.57
C TRP A 227 -17.36 -11.56 5.98
N SER A 228 -17.14 -10.29 6.32
CA SER A 228 -16.58 -9.86 7.61
C SER A 228 -17.38 -10.40 8.81
N GLY A 229 -18.71 -10.37 8.71
CA GLY A 229 -19.59 -10.91 9.74
C GLY A 229 -19.61 -12.45 9.81
N ARG A 230 -19.40 -13.13 8.68
CA ARG A 230 -19.39 -14.59 8.58
C ARG A 230 -18.10 -15.18 9.09
N SER A 231 -16.95 -14.61 8.71
CA SER A 231 -15.63 -14.98 9.24
C SER A 231 -15.48 -14.58 10.70
N GLY A 232 -16.18 -13.51 11.12
CA GLY A 232 -16.12 -12.98 12.47
C GLY A 232 -14.98 -12.00 12.70
N ILE A 233 -14.26 -11.60 11.65
CA ILE A 233 -13.17 -10.61 11.72
C ILE A 233 -13.68 -9.26 12.24
N ASN A 234 -14.94 -8.92 11.95
CA ASN A 234 -15.56 -7.68 12.42
C ASN A 234 -15.88 -7.64 13.92
N LYS A 235 -15.62 -8.73 14.67
CA LYS A 235 -15.76 -8.74 16.13
C LYS A 235 -14.59 -8.07 16.83
N ALA A 236 -13.43 -8.01 16.17
CA ALA A 236 -12.28 -7.26 16.64
C ALA A 236 -12.37 -5.82 16.13
N ARG A 237 -11.96 -4.87 16.97
CA ARG A 237 -11.82 -3.46 16.62
C ARG A 237 -10.37 -3.06 16.84
N GLY A 238 -9.53 -3.47 15.90
CA GLY A 238 -8.10 -3.24 15.91
C GLY A 238 -7.75 -1.83 15.49
N LYS A 239 -6.44 -1.56 15.43
CA LYS A 239 -5.86 -0.37 14.82
C LYS A 239 -4.92 -0.84 13.73
N GLY A 240 -5.48 -1.48 12.71
CA GLY A 240 -4.71 -2.18 11.69
C GLY A 240 -3.88 -1.20 10.87
N LEU A 241 -2.61 -1.52 10.64
CA LEU A 241 -1.67 -0.73 9.82
C LEU A 241 -0.97 -1.54 8.74
N GLY A 242 -1.03 -2.87 8.83
CA GLY A 242 -0.42 -3.76 7.86
C GLY A 242 -1.06 -5.13 7.93
N VAL A 243 -1.21 -5.77 6.78
CA VAL A 243 -1.71 -7.14 6.67
C VAL A 243 -0.79 -7.97 5.79
N VAL A 244 -0.53 -9.20 6.19
CA VAL A 244 0.20 -10.18 5.37
C VAL A 244 -0.55 -11.51 5.44
N PRO A 245 -0.92 -12.10 4.28
CA PRO A 245 -1.42 -13.45 4.20
C PRO A 245 -0.25 -14.46 4.20
N GLY A 246 -0.46 -15.63 4.79
CA GLY A 246 0.49 -16.74 4.73
C GLY A 246 0.00 -17.95 5.52
N ASP A 247 0.44 -19.14 5.15
CA ASP A 247 0.20 -20.37 5.93
C ASP A 247 1.13 -20.38 7.16
N VAL A 248 0.70 -19.74 8.25
CA VAL A 248 1.53 -19.47 9.44
C VAL A 248 1.66 -20.74 10.28
N ASP A 249 0.62 -21.56 10.33
CA ASP A 249 0.60 -22.79 11.13
C ASP A 249 0.92 -24.08 10.34
N ASN A 250 1.11 -23.98 9.02
CA ASN A 250 1.45 -25.05 8.09
C ASN A 250 0.35 -26.12 7.95
N ASP A 251 -0.92 -25.74 8.04
CA ASP A 251 -2.05 -26.65 7.85
C ASP A 251 -2.57 -26.70 6.39
N GLY A 252 -2.08 -25.78 5.55
CA GLY A 252 -2.35 -25.72 4.13
C GLY A 252 -3.50 -24.79 3.74
N ASP A 253 -4.14 -24.10 4.67
CA ASP A 253 -4.93 -22.91 4.37
C ASP A 253 -4.12 -21.61 4.60
N MET A 254 -4.65 -20.49 4.10
CA MET A 254 -3.98 -19.20 4.21
C MET A 254 -4.47 -18.48 5.47
N ASP A 255 -3.56 -18.18 6.38
CA ASP A 255 -3.83 -17.31 7.52
C ASP A 255 -3.67 -15.83 7.15
N ILE A 256 -4.22 -14.97 8.01
CA ILE A 256 -4.04 -13.53 7.97
C ILE A 256 -3.35 -13.05 9.24
N TYR A 257 -2.23 -12.34 9.07
CA TYR A 257 -1.56 -11.63 10.16
C TYR A 257 -1.72 -10.12 10.01
N VAL A 258 -2.35 -9.48 10.99
CA VAL A 258 -2.53 -8.03 11.06
C VAL A 258 -1.52 -7.43 12.04
N ALA A 259 -0.89 -6.31 11.69
CA ALA A 259 -0.09 -5.51 12.62
C ALA A 259 -0.94 -4.35 13.14
N ASN A 260 -1.28 -4.41 14.44
CA ASN A 260 -2.06 -3.37 15.11
C ASN A 260 -1.17 -2.33 15.80
N ASP A 261 -1.56 -1.06 15.71
CA ASP A 261 -0.94 0.04 16.45
C ASP A 261 -1.44 0.05 17.90
N LYS A 262 -0.51 -0.07 18.86
CA LYS A 262 -0.77 0.06 20.31
C LYS A 262 -1.82 -0.89 20.94
N VAL A 263 -2.45 -1.77 20.17
CA VAL A 263 -3.44 -2.76 20.64
C VAL A 263 -3.01 -4.18 20.26
N MET A 264 -3.60 -5.18 20.93
CA MET A 264 -3.28 -6.59 20.67
C MET A 264 -3.97 -7.10 19.40
N ASN A 265 -3.34 -8.08 18.76
CA ASN A 265 -3.96 -8.96 17.76
C ASN A 265 -4.81 -10.04 18.43
#